data_AF-A0AAW8RPC2-F1
#
_entry.id   AF-A0AAW8RPC2-F1
#
_cell.length_a   1.000
_cell.length_b   1.000
_cell.length_c   1.000
_cell.angle_alpha   90.00
_cell.angle_beta   90.00
_cell.angle_gamma   90.00
#
_symmetry.space_group_name_H-M   'P 1'
#
loop_
_entity.id
_entity.type
_entity.pdbx_description
1 polymer ?
#
loop_
_entity_poly.entity_id
_entity_poly.type
_entity_poly.pdbx_seq_one_letter_code
_entity_poly.pdbx_strand_id
1 'polypeptide(L)'
;MLRRKLRFLIVLGVIFSSLTGLLGVRTQTFAETNTKVLLDESFLNVSYETELTEKGNVFRIKLKREADSKQKKSRVKVKILTESDEVIDYPVVDGMEETDEWLNEKEFTPSANYELELLLPKKEKRLQLFIELNEQKEMSENDSDTDVLGLTEPLLLEMSKTDSSKSSKKEPTSSLASEKVPPTTSSYSLYSEQNSLSPLAGISANSLTRENSYTNKAPSYKTDNGEYPEYSWQPNGQTNVINHQGGKDNAAANVWDGLQNWDTSTDNYKNSYIYYGVGEKAQGDIALRKYASETAKEDEFNVRLNVRGDSLTKPGVDVMFVLDNSASMIYNNPESLVNGRLRKDVSVESLGKLIDQFKKNIPDNLGYLRLGSVIFGSDVISTSNLSAQYSDWDQMVTNYQAASTQGHQTYTQGGLIEAQKRLLADNNGRRKVIFLLTDGFPNRSRKPVKGKKDSTIFPSQVRITEYVASELGDSLQSNGSTSLYVLNNPPWSDVDRRFGLPFLISKVERL
;
A
#
# COMPACT_ATOMS: atom_id res chain seq x y z
N MET A 1 -5.62 55.18 22.16
CA MET A 1 -5.85 53.81 21.64
C MET A 1 -5.01 52.71 22.31
N LEU A 2 -3.92 53.02 23.03
CA LEU A 2 -3.07 51.99 23.67
C LEU A 2 -3.66 51.38 24.97
N ARG A 3 -4.57 52.09 25.66
CA ARG A 3 -5.23 51.59 26.89
C ARG A 3 -6.40 50.62 26.67
N ARG A 4 -6.89 50.47 25.44
CA ARG A 4 -7.96 49.52 25.09
C ARG A 4 -7.40 48.13 24.70
N LYS A 5 -6.16 48.09 24.18
CA LYS A 5 -5.45 46.84 23.87
C LYS A 5 -4.83 46.16 25.09
N LEU A 6 -4.50 46.91 26.14
CA LEU A 6 -3.94 46.35 27.38
C LEU A 6 -4.99 45.65 28.27
N ARG A 7 -6.27 46.07 28.18
CA ARG A 7 -7.37 45.40 28.89
C ARG A 7 -7.80 44.08 28.23
N PHE A 8 -7.53 43.90 26.93
CA PHE A 8 -7.78 42.63 26.23
C PHE A 8 -6.76 41.55 26.58
N LEU A 9 -5.50 41.94 26.86
CA LEU A 9 -4.44 41.01 27.25
C LEU A 9 -4.58 40.50 28.70
N ILE A 10 -5.14 41.31 29.60
CA ILE A 10 -5.37 40.89 31.00
C ILE A 10 -6.59 39.96 31.12
N VAL A 11 -7.59 40.08 30.23
CA VAL A 11 -8.73 39.13 30.18
C VAL A 11 -8.32 37.79 29.56
N LEU A 12 -7.38 37.76 28.61
CA LEU A 12 -6.84 36.51 28.06
C LEU A 12 -5.96 35.73 29.07
N GLY A 13 -5.25 36.43 29.97
CA GLY A 13 -4.42 35.82 31.01
C GLY A 13 -5.20 35.22 32.19
N VAL A 14 -6.43 35.68 32.44
CA VAL A 14 -7.29 35.15 33.50
C VAL A 14 -8.11 33.95 33.04
N ILE A 15 -8.44 33.85 31.75
CA ILE A 15 -9.10 32.65 31.17
C ILE A 15 -8.13 31.46 31.08
N PHE A 16 -6.81 31.70 30.99
CA PHE A 16 -5.79 30.64 31.00
C PHE A 16 -5.33 30.18 32.40
N SER A 17 -5.74 30.87 33.47
CA SER A 17 -5.38 30.54 34.86
C SER A 17 -6.53 29.96 35.70
N SER A 18 -7.72 29.81 35.13
CA SER A 18 -8.87 29.13 35.76
C SER A 18 -9.16 27.72 35.21
N LEU A 19 -8.24 27.13 34.43
CA LEU A 19 -8.34 25.75 33.93
C LEU A 19 -7.31 24.79 34.53
N THR A 20 -6.56 25.22 35.55
CA THR A 20 -5.58 24.38 36.28
C THR A 20 -6.15 23.72 37.53
N GLY A 21 -7.47 23.67 37.68
CA GLY A 21 -8.11 23.09 38.87
C GLY A 21 -9.40 22.36 38.52
N LEU A 22 -9.33 21.28 37.73
CA LEU A 22 -10.34 20.20 37.69
C LEU A 22 -9.93 18.99 36.83
N LEU A 23 -8.64 18.69 36.73
CA LEU A 23 -8.17 17.38 36.24
C LEU A 23 -7.32 16.76 37.33
N GLY A 24 -7.96 15.91 38.14
CA GLY A 24 -7.23 14.93 38.92
C GLY A 24 -6.43 14.08 37.95
N VAL A 25 -5.12 14.26 37.94
CA VAL A 25 -4.19 13.38 37.25
C VAL A 25 -4.27 12.02 37.94
N ARG A 26 -5.21 11.19 37.49
CA ARG A 26 -5.00 9.75 37.52
C ARG A 26 -4.00 9.48 36.41
N THR A 27 -2.79 9.11 36.81
CA THR A 27 -1.85 8.42 35.94
C THR A 27 -2.55 7.17 35.40
N GLN A 28 -3.18 7.28 34.24
CA GLN A 28 -3.45 6.12 33.42
C GLN A 28 -2.13 5.80 32.74
N THR A 29 -1.51 4.71 33.19
CA THR A 29 -0.55 3.94 32.42
C THR A 29 -1.13 3.75 31.02
N PHE A 30 -0.51 4.37 30.02
CA PHE A 30 -0.82 4.09 28.62
C PHE A 30 -0.39 2.65 28.35
N ALA A 31 -1.36 1.73 28.33
CA ALA A 31 -1.19 0.47 27.64
C ALA A 31 -0.96 0.79 26.14
N GLU A 32 -0.03 0.10 25.50
CA GLU A 32 0.18 0.18 24.05
C GLU A 32 -1.16 -0.04 23.33
N THR A 33 -1.77 1.01 22.80
CA THR A 33 -2.96 0.89 21.94
C THR A 33 -2.50 0.46 20.56
N ASN A 34 -2.66 -0.82 20.25
CA ASN A 34 -2.51 -1.40 18.90
C ASN A 34 -3.66 -0.90 17.99
N THR A 35 -3.61 0.36 17.57
CA THR A 35 -4.55 0.91 16.58
C THR A 35 -4.37 0.18 15.25
N LYS A 36 -5.43 -0.45 14.76
CA LYS A 36 -5.48 -1.15 13.47
C LYS A 36 -6.20 -0.28 12.45
N VAL A 37 -5.56 -0.01 11.32
CA VAL A 37 -6.13 0.80 10.23
C VAL A 37 -6.90 -0.10 9.27
N LEU A 38 -8.16 0.27 8.99
CA LEU A 38 -9.05 -0.44 8.06
C LEU A 38 -9.11 0.26 6.70
N LEU A 39 -9.17 1.60 6.68
CA LEU A 39 -9.11 2.44 5.48
C LEU A 39 -8.21 3.65 5.77
N ASP A 40 -7.34 3.99 4.82
CA ASP A 40 -6.45 5.15 4.91
C ASP A 40 -6.44 5.94 3.61
N GLU A 41 -7.60 6.51 3.30
CA GLU A 41 -7.76 7.37 2.14
C GLU A 41 -7.66 8.84 2.54
N SER A 42 -7.17 9.67 1.62
CA SER A 42 -7.05 11.11 1.84
C SER A 42 -8.35 11.80 2.26
N PHE A 43 -9.50 11.25 1.84
CA PHE A 43 -10.83 11.75 2.15
C PHE A 43 -11.54 11.02 3.30
N LEU A 44 -11.07 9.84 3.71
CA LEU A 44 -11.67 9.03 4.78
C LEU A 44 -10.64 8.09 5.41
N ASN A 45 -10.43 8.25 6.72
CA ASN A 45 -9.65 7.34 7.55
C ASN A 45 -10.59 6.57 8.50
N VAL A 46 -10.42 5.26 8.53
CA VAL A 46 -11.15 4.35 9.43
C VAL A 46 -10.14 3.47 10.13
N SER A 47 -10.16 3.48 11.45
CA SER A 47 -9.31 2.64 12.28
C SER A 47 -10.08 2.12 13.49
N TYR A 48 -9.53 1.13 14.18
CA TYR A 48 -10.11 0.66 15.43
C TYR A 48 -9.05 0.19 16.42
N GLU A 49 -9.44 0.18 17.69
CA GLU A 49 -8.70 -0.40 18.80
C GLU A 49 -9.59 -1.40 19.53
N THR A 50 -8.96 -2.39 20.15
CA THR A 50 -9.68 -3.40 20.94
C THR A 50 -9.09 -3.53 22.32
N GLU A 51 -9.96 -3.67 23.32
CA GLU A 51 -9.57 -3.84 24.71
C GLU A 51 -10.42 -4.94 25.37
N LEU A 52 -9.76 -5.91 26.02
CA LEU A 52 -10.47 -6.89 26.85
C LEU A 52 -10.68 -6.30 28.24
N THR A 53 -11.93 -6.11 28.65
CA THR A 53 -12.29 -5.61 29.98
C THR A 53 -12.97 -6.69 30.82
N GLU A 54 -13.15 -6.43 32.12
CA GLU A 54 -13.93 -7.32 33.00
C GLU A 54 -15.36 -7.50 32.49
N LYS A 55 -15.97 -6.43 31.96
CA LYS A 55 -17.37 -6.35 31.51
C LYS A 55 -17.59 -6.98 30.13
N GLY A 56 -16.57 -7.05 29.29
CA GLY A 56 -16.72 -7.49 27.91
C GLY A 56 -15.54 -7.08 27.01
N ASN A 57 -15.68 -7.39 25.73
CA ASN A 57 -14.76 -6.95 24.68
C ASN A 57 -15.18 -5.55 24.24
N VAL A 58 -14.24 -4.61 24.26
CA VAL A 58 -14.46 -3.22 23.81
C VAL A 58 -13.84 -3.04 22.45
N PHE A 59 -14.61 -2.53 21.48
CA PHE A 59 -14.14 -2.08 20.18
C PHE A 59 -14.30 -0.55 20.11
N ARG A 60 -13.21 0.18 19.89
CA ARG A 60 -13.22 1.64 19.67
C ARG A 60 -12.94 1.92 18.21
N ILE A 61 -13.96 2.25 17.43
CA ILE A 61 -13.85 2.54 15.99
C ILE A 61 -13.72 4.05 15.81
N LYS A 62 -12.68 4.50 15.11
CA LYS A 62 -12.39 5.90 14.83
C LYS A 62 -12.61 6.18 13.35
N LEU A 63 -13.44 7.18 13.05
CA LEU A 63 -13.81 7.60 11.71
C LEU A 63 -13.43 9.07 11.55
N LYS A 64 -12.53 9.38 10.61
CA LYS A 64 -12.16 10.77 10.29
C LYS A 64 -12.34 11.02 8.81
N ARG A 65 -13.17 12.00 8.46
CA ARG A 65 -13.48 12.38 7.08
C ARG A 65 -13.08 13.83 6.81
N GLU A 66 -12.49 14.08 5.66
CA GLU A 66 -12.05 15.42 5.24
C GLU A 66 -12.15 15.57 3.73
N ALA A 67 -13.05 16.43 3.24
CA ALA A 67 -13.24 16.64 1.82
C ALA A 67 -12.12 17.53 1.22
N ASP A 68 -11.77 17.27 -0.04
CA ASP A 68 -10.74 18.03 -0.78
C ASP A 68 -11.09 19.52 -0.98
N SER A 69 -12.34 19.90 -0.76
CA SER A 69 -12.78 21.29 -0.78
C SER A 69 -13.93 21.51 0.20
N LYS A 70 -14.04 22.74 0.74
CA LYS A 70 -15.14 23.13 1.63
C LYS A 70 -16.53 23.13 0.94
N GLN A 71 -16.55 23.06 -0.39
CA GLN A 71 -17.79 23.02 -1.17
C GLN A 71 -18.31 21.60 -1.37
N LYS A 72 -17.41 20.61 -1.38
CA LYS A 72 -17.82 19.20 -1.34
C LYS A 72 -18.31 18.87 0.06
N LYS A 73 -19.51 18.30 0.13
CA LYS A 73 -20.09 17.81 1.38
C LYS A 73 -20.44 16.35 1.21
N SER A 74 -20.11 15.57 2.23
CA SER A 74 -20.39 14.15 2.28
C SER A 74 -20.88 13.77 3.67
N ARG A 75 -21.45 12.58 3.79
CA ARG A 75 -21.82 11.98 5.06
C ARG A 75 -21.40 10.52 5.09
N VAL A 76 -21.05 10.03 6.27
CA VAL A 76 -20.73 8.60 6.48
C VAL A 76 -21.95 7.87 7.01
N LYS A 77 -22.14 6.65 6.53
CA LYS A 77 -23.07 5.68 7.11
C LYS A 77 -22.29 4.43 7.48
N VAL A 78 -22.53 3.88 8.65
CA VAL A 78 -21.90 2.61 9.09
C VAL A 78 -22.96 1.62 9.54
N LYS A 79 -22.74 0.35 9.22
CA LYS A 79 -23.50 -0.78 9.75
C LYS A 79 -22.56 -1.81 10.35
N ILE A 80 -22.83 -2.23 11.58
CA ILE A 80 -21.94 -3.13 12.32
C ILE A 80 -22.71 -4.38 12.74
N LEU A 81 -22.20 -5.53 12.31
CA LEU A 81 -22.76 -6.85 12.63
C LEU A 81 -21.76 -7.69 13.44
N THR A 82 -22.27 -8.63 14.23
CA THR A 82 -21.47 -9.72 14.80
C THR A 82 -21.03 -10.72 13.72
N GLU A 83 -20.17 -11.67 14.08
CA GLU A 83 -19.79 -12.78 13.18
C GLU A 83 -20.99 -13.68 12.80
N SER A 84 -22.08 -13.63 13.57
CA SER A 84 -23.33 -14.36 13.30
C SER A 84 -24.40 -13.50 12.61
N ASP A 85 -24.01 -12.38 11.98
CA ASP A 85 -24.88 -11.45 11.26
C ASP A 85 -25.97 -10.78 12.11
N GLU A 86 -25.76 -10.68 13.43
CA GLU A 86 -26.66 -9.93 14.32
C GLU A 86 -26.26 -8.45 14.36
N VAL A 87 -27.22 -7.54 14.20
CA VAL A 87 -27.02 -6.09 14.30
C VAL A 87 -26.67 -5.69 15.73
N ILE A 88 -25.71 -4.79 15.91
CA ILE A 88 -25.30 -4.28 17.21
C ILE A 88 -26.08 -3.02 17.57
N ASP A 89 -26.49 -2.90 18.83
CA ASP A 89 -27.04 -1.66 19.38
C ASP A 89 -25.97 -0.55 19.38
N TYR A 90 -26.22 0.54 18.66
CA TYR A 90 -25.27 1.65 18.58
C TYR A 90 -25.28 2.52 19.84
N PRO A 91 -24.12 3.04 20.27
CA PRO A 91 -24.07 4.07 21.29
C PRO A 91 -24.68 5.38 20.75
N VAL A 92 -25.18 6.23 21.65
CA VAL A 92 -25.62 7.58 21.27
C VAL A 92 -24.39 8.42 20.92
N VAL A 93 -24.29 8.81 19.65
CA VAL A 93 -23.19 9.63 19.12
C VAL A 93 -23.76 10.93 18.57
N ASP A 94 -23.21 12.06 19.02
CA ASP A 94 -23.68 13.37 18.58
C ASP A 94 -23.45 13.54 17.07
N GLY A 95 -24.44 14.14 16.38
CA GLY A 95 -24.42 14.27 14.92
C GLY A 95 -24.73 13.01 14.12
N MET A 96 -25.03 11.87 14.78
CA MET A 96 -25.47 10.63 14.12
C MET A 96 -26.89 10.21 14.55
N GLU A 97 -27.56 9.45 13.70
CA GLU A 97 -28.86 8.83 13.96
C GLU A 97 -28.94 7.43 13.38
N GLU A 98 -29.66 6.55 14.05
CA GLU A 98 -29.92 5.21 13.56
C GLU A 98 -31.14 5.21 12.63
N THR A 99 -31.00 4.62 11.45
CA THR A 99 -32.10 4.43 10.49
C THR A 99 -31.82 3.17 9.67
N ASP A 100 -32.81 2.26 9.58
CA ASP A 100 -32.70 0.99 8.85
C ASP A 100 -31.47 0.15 9.22
N GLU A 101 -31.15 0.05 10.52
CA GLU A 101 -29.98 -0.68 11.07
C GLU A 101 -28.61 -0.04 10.73
N TRP A 102 -28.61 1.12 10.08
CA TRP A 102 -27.42 1.94 9.83
C TRP A 102 -27.32 3.09 10.81
N LEU A 103 -26.12 3.37 11.29
CA LEU A 103 -25.80 4.61 11.98
C LEU A 103 -25.33 5.64 10.94
N ASN A 104 -26.13 6.68 10.76
CA ASN A 104 -26.00 7.67 9.69
C ASN A 104 -25.58 9.02 10.28
N GLU A 105 -24.62 9.70 9.66
CA GLU A 105 -24.40 11.11 9.93
C GLU A 105 -25.60 11.93 9.43
N LYS A 106 -26.13 12.79 10.31
CA LYS A 106 -27.37 13.55 10.08
C LYS A 106 -27.25 14.54 8.93
N GLU A 107 -26.10 15.20 8.82
CA GLU A 107 -25.88 16.33 7.93
C GLU A 107 -24.75 16.04 6.92
N PHE A 108 -24.88 16.58 5.71
CA PHE A 108 -23.76 16.61 4.76
C PHE A 108 -22.79 17.72 5.15
N THR A 109 -21.59 17.34 5.57
CA THR A 109 -20.56 18.28 6.04
C THR A 109 -19.26 18.11 5.24
N PRO A 110 -18.35 19.11 5.21
CA PRO A 110 -17.06 18.98 4.54
C PRO A 110 -16.08 18.09 5.30
N SER A 111 -16.26 17.93 6.61
CA SER A 111 -15.41 17.10 7.45
C SER A 111 -16.14 16.70 8.73
N ALA A 112 -15.79 15.54 9.26
CA ALA A 112 -16.31 15.04 10.51
C ALA A 112 -15.31 14.09 11.19
N ASN A 113 -15.44 13.92 12.50
CA ASN A 113 -14.63 13.00 13.28
C ASN A 113 -15.52 12.32 14.34
N TYR A 114 -15.53 10.99 14.36
CA TYR A 114 -16.35 10.18 15.26
C TYR A 114 -15.52 9.08 15.90
N GLU A 115 -15.86 8.77 17.15
CA GLU A 115 -15.36 7.61 17.87
C GLU A 115 -16.56 6.81 18.40
N LEU A 116 -16.67 5.56 17.95
CA LEU A 116 -17.72 4.61 18.36
C LEU A 116 -17.11 3.63 19.34
N GLU A 117 -17.56 3.65 20.60
CA GLU A 117 -17.16 2.66 21.60
C GLU A 117 -18.27 1.62 21.78
N LEU A 118 -17.98 0.37 21.40
CA LEU A 118 -18.89 -0.78 21.50
C LEU A 118 -18.43 -1.72 22.60
N LEU A 119 -19.28 -1.97 23.60
CA LEU A 119 -19.05 -2.97 24.65
C LEU A 119 -19.86 -4.23 24.35
N LEU A 120 -19.17 -5.34 24.10
CA LEU A 120 -19.78 -6.59 23.67
C LEU A 120 -19.48 -7.74 24.64
N PRO A 121 -20.32 -8.78 24.70
CA PRO A 121 -20.03 -9.98 25.45
C PRO A 121 -18.69 -10.61 25.02
N LYS A 122 -17.96 -11.24 25.96
CA LYS A 122 -16.64 -11.85 25.69
C LYS A 122 -16.63 -12.92 24.59
N LYS A 123 -17.80 -13.49 24.26
CA LYS A 123 -17.98 -14.42 23.13
C LYS A 123 -17.80 -13.75 21.76
N GLU A 124 -18.15 -12.46 21.64
CA GLU A 124 -18.03 -11.70 20.40
C GLU A 124 -16.59 -11.21 20.22
N LYS A 125 -15.81 -11.92 19.42
CA LYS A 125 -14.40 -11.60 19.18
C LYS A 125 -14.15 -10.93 17.84
N ARG A 126 -15.17 -10.89 16.98
CA ARG A 126 -15.11 -10.45 15.59
C ARG A 126 -16.36 -9.66 15.22
N LEU A 127 -16.17 -8.59 14.47
CA LEU A 127 -17.25 -7.77 13.92
C LEU A 127 -17.06 -7.54 12.42
N GLN A 128 -18.18 -7.33 11.73
CA GLN A 128 -18.26 -6.94 10.33
C GLN A 128 -18.72 -5.48 10.26
N LEU A 129 -17.88 -4.60 9.70
CA LEU A 129 -18.18 -3.18 9.52
C LEU A 129 -18.44 -2.90 8.04
N PHE A 130 -19.67 -2.55 7.71
CA PHE A 130 -20.06 -1.96 6.43
C PHE A 130 -20.00 -0.45 6.53
N ILE A 131 -19.51 0.21 5.49
CA ILE A 131 -19.36 1.67 5.46
C ILE A 131 -19.68 2.22 4.07
N GLU A 132 -20.45 3.31 4.04
CA GLU A 132 -20.76 4.07 2.83
C GLU A 132 -20.30 5.52 3.01
N LEU A 133 -19.81 6.13 1.93
CA LEU A 133 -19.53 7.56 1.86
C LEU A 133 -20.45 8.18 0.82
N ASN A 134 -21.44 8.93 1.28
CA ASN A 134 -22.43 9.53 0.39
C ASN A 134 -22.04 10.98 0.11
N GLU A 135 -21.85 11.35 -1.16
CA GLU A 135 -21.60 12.74 -1.56
C GLU A 135 -22.88 13.48 -1.94
N GLN A 136 -22.99 14.75 -1.55
CA GLN A 136 -24.10 15.63 -1.93
C GLN A 136 -23.90 16.12 -3.38
N LYS A 137 -24.82 15.77 -4.29
CA LYS A 137 -24.83 16.34 -5.65
C LYS A 137 -25.37 17.77 -5.63
N GLU A 138 -24.72 18.69 -6.33
CA GLU A 138 -25.31 20.00 -6.62
C GLU A 138 -26.43 19.85 -7.67
N MET A 139 -27.65 20.25 -7.29
CA MET A 139 -28.89 20.31 -8.09
C MET A 139 -29.53 18.98 -8.54
N SER A 140 -30.43 18.42 -7.72
CA SER A 140 -31.78 17.93 -8.13
C SER A 140 -32.60 17.45 -6.92
N GLU A 141 -33.87 17.83 -6.85
CA GLU A 141 -34.82 17.58 -5.75
C GLU A 141 -35.39 16.15 -5.68
N ASN A 142 -34.75 15.12 -6.26
CA ASN A 142 -35.20 13.73 -6.06
C ASN A 142 -34.03 12.72 -6.13
N ASP A 143 -33.69 12.22 -4.95
CA ASP A 143 -33.12 10.91 -4.57
C ASP A 143 -32.23 10.14 -5.55
N SER A 144 -30.92 10.21 -5.30
CA SER A 144 -30.20 9.06 -4.71
C SER A 144 -28.79 9.52 -4.32
N ASP A 145 -28.49 9.48 -3.02
CA ASP A 145 -27.12 9.53 -2.53
C ASP A 145 -26.29 8.48 -3.27
N THR A 146 -25.13 8.88 -3.79
CA THR A 146 -24.23 7.93 -4.44
C THR A 146 -23.14 7.59 -3.43
N ASP A 147 -23.09 6.32 -3.00
CA ASP A 147 -21.92 5.81 -2.28
C ASP A 147 -20.71 5.86 -3.22
N VAL A 148 -19.70 6.62 -2.82
CA VAL A 148 -18.46 6.77 -3.59
C VAL A 148 -17.36 5.83 -3.14
N LEU A 149 -17.55 5.07 -2.04
CA LEU A 149 -16.61 4.02 -1.63
C LEU A 149 -16.75 2.77 -2.48
N GLY A 150 -17.99 2.36 -2.80
CA GLY A 150 -18.27 1.17 -3.61
C GLY A 150 -17.84 -0.14 -2.94
N LEU A 151 -17.72 -0.15 -1.60
CA LEU A 151 -17.34 -1.34 -0.85
C LEU A 151 -18.54 -2.27 -0.69
N THR A 152 -18.47 -3.46 -1.31
CA THR A 152 -19.52 -4.47 -1.22
C THR A 152 -19.25 -5.53 -0.14
N GLU A 153 -18.01 -5.65 0.33
CA GLU A 153 -17.59 -6.57 1.37
C GLU A 153 -17.32 -5.82 2.69
N PRO A 154 -17.62 -6.41 3.86
CA PRO A 154 -17.39 -5.77 5.15
C PRO A 154 -15.91 -5.72 5.53
N LEU A 155 -15.55 -4.66 6.25
CA LEU A 155 -14.27 -4.54 6.94
C LEU A 155 -14.31 -5.37 8.23
N LEU A 156 -13.34 -6.26 8.42
CA LEU A 156 -13.32 -7.18 9.56
C LEU A 156 -12.54 -6.61 10.75
N LEU A 157 -13.18 -6.57 11.92
CA LEU A 157 -12.57 -6.15 13.18
C LEU A 157 -12.36 -7.38 14.06
N GLU A 158 -11.16 -7.55 14.61
CA GLU A 158 -10.82 -8.70 15.45
C GLU A 158 -10.12 -8.28 16.75
N MET A 159 -10.51 -8.91 17.87
CA MET A 159 -9.82 -8.79 19.14
C MET A 159 -8.33 -9.17 19.01
N SER A 160 -7.45 -8.33 19.54
CA SER A 160 -6.03 -8.68 19.70
C SER A 160 -5.89 -9.88 20.64
N LYS A 161 -5.03 -10.85 20.26
CA LYS A 161 -4.74 -12.04 21.09
C LYS A 161 -4.11 -11.57 22.40
N THR A 162 -4.86 -11.59 23.49
CA THR A 162 -4.35 -11.32 24.84
C THR A 162 -4.14 -12.64 25.57
N ASP A 163 -2.89 -12.90 25.95
CA ASP A 163 -2.51 -13.97 26.87
C ASP A 163 -3.26 -13.80 28.19
N SER A 164 -4.13 -14.76 28.52
CA SER A 164 -4.72 -14.88 29.85
C SER A 164 -4.61 -16.33 30.32
N SER A 165 -3.62 -16.58 31.17
CA SER A 165 -3.59 -17.74 32.04
C SER A 165 -4.27 -17.39 33.37
N LYS A 166 -5.36 -18.11 33.69
CA LYS A 166 -5.59 -18.74 35.00
C LYS A 166 -6.93 -19.51 35.04
N SER A 167 -6.78 -20.82 34.90
CA SER A 167 -7.41 -21.90 35.69
C SER A 167 -8.91 -21.85 36.02
N SER A 168 -9.65 -22.84 35.51
CA SER A 168 -10.33 -23.78 36.40
C SER A 168 -10.45 -25.17 35.75
N LYS A 169 -9.97 -26.18 36.48
CA LYS A 169 -10.03 -27.62 36.19
C LYS A 169 -11.46 -28.13 36.05
N LYS A 170 -11.70 -29.00 35.06
CA LYS A 170 -12.29 -30.35 35.24
C LYS A 170 -12.26 -31.13 33.93
N GLU A 171 -11.49 -32.21 33.93
CA GLU A 171 -11.69 -33.41 33.11
C GLU A 171 -12.53 -34.42 33.95
N PRO A 172 -13.16 -35.49 33.39
CA PRO A 172 -12.47 -36.41 32.48
C PRO A 172 -13.28 -37.17 31.38
N THR A 173 -12.50 -37.69 30.41
CA THR A 173 -12.56 -39.01 29.73
C THR A 173 -13.58 -39.38 28.64
N SER A 174 -12.98 -39.99 27.58
CA SER A 174 -13.44 -41.15 26.76
C SER A 174 -14.47 -40.84 25.65
N SER A 175 -14.36 -41.22 24.37
CA SER A 175 -13.58 -42.27 23.66
C SER A 175 -13.81 -42.21 22.13
N LEU A 176 -12.82 -42.71 21.37
CA LEU A 176 -12.90 -43.51 20.11
C LEU A 176 -13.35 -42.89 18.76
N ALA A 177 -12.33 -42.66 17.91
CA ALA A 177 -12.05 -43.28 16.58
C ALA A 177 -12.85 -42.95 15.29
N SER A 178 -12.02 -42.82 14.23
CA SER A 178 -12.28 -42.85 12.76
C SER A 178 -12.74 -41.52 12.14
N GLU A 179 -12.25 -41.02 10.99
CA GLU A 179 -11.56 -41.62 9.84
C GLU A 179 -10.83 -40.52 9.03
N LYS A 180 -9.80 -40.91 8.25
CA LYS A 180 -8.93 -40.08 7.40
C LYS A 180 -9.66 -39.25 6.32
N VAL A 181 -9.31 -37.97 6.17
CA VAL A 181 -9.06 -37.27 4.89
C VAL A 181 -8.02 -36.15 5.13
N PRO A 182 -6.93 -36.03 4.35
CA PRO A 182 -5.93 -34.97 4.56
C PRO A 182 -6.49 -33.61 4.11
N PRO A 183 -6.29 -32.50 4.85
CA PRO A 183 -6.65 -31.19 4.36
C PRO A 183 -5.65 -30.78 3.26
N THR A 184 -6.20 -30.54 2.09
CA THR A 184 -5.58 -29.84 0.98
C THR A 184 -4.90 -28.57 1.49
N THR A 185 -3.63 -28.40 1.12
CA THR A 185 -2.77 -27.27 1.41
C THR A 185 -3.44 -25.97 0.95
N SER A 186 -4.20 -25.33 1.84
CA SER A 186 -4.67 -23.96 1.64
C SER A 186 -3.49 -23.03 1.93
N SER A 187 -2.81 -22.60 0.88
CA SER A 187 -1.87 -21.50 0.96
C SER A 187 -2.66 -20.22 1.26
N TYR A 188 -2.64 -19.79 2.51
CA TYR A 188 -3.13 -18.48 2.92
C TYR A 188 -2.28 -17.40 2.24
N SER A 189 -2.79 -16.84 1.14
CA SER A 189 -2.30 -15.59 0.55
C SER A 189 -2.77 -14.45 1.44
N LEU A 190 -1.86 -13.79 2.14
CA LEU A 190 -2.11 -12.56 2.89
C LEU A 190 -2.11 -11.34 1.96
N TYR A 191 -2.91 -11.35 0.89
CA TYR A 191 -3.25 -10.14 0.12
C TYR A 191 -4.64 -10.35 -0.51
N SER A 192 -5.60 -9.54 -0.08
CA SER A 192 -6.93 -9.43 -0.66
C SER A 192 -6.81 -9.07 -2.15
N GLU A 193 -7.48 -9.85 -3.00
CA GLU A 193 -7.67 -9.58 -4.41
C GLU A 193 -8.59 -8.37 -4.62
N GLN A 194 -8.12 -7.17 -4.29
CA GLN A 194 -8.71 -5.94 -4.85
C GLN A 194 -7.95 -5.58 -6.12
N ASN A 195 -8.19 -6.37 -7.17
CA ASN A 195 -7.97 -5.94 -8.54
C ASN A 195 -8.98 -6.64 -9.45
N SER A 196 -10.26 -6.54 -9.11
CA SER A 196 -11.36 -6.79 -10.05
C SER A 196 -11.58 -5.57 -10.95
N LEU A 197 -10.52 -5.12 -11.63
CA LEU A 197 -10.70 -4.39 -12.88
C LEU A 197 -11.09 -5.44 -13.91
N SER A 198 -12.33 -5.36 -14.40
CA SER A 198 -12.86 -6.21 -15.47
C SER A 198 -11.80 -6.43 -16.56
N PRO A 199 -11.52 -7.69 -16.95
CA PRO A 199 -10.47 -7.97 -17.93
C PRO A 199 -10.75 -7.17 -19.20
N LEU A 200 -9.80 -6.31 -19.54
CA LEU A 200 -9.76 -5.61 -20.80
C LEU A 200 -9.91 -6.67 -21.89
N ALA A 201 -11.00 -6.65 -22.67
CA ALA A 201 -11.21 -7.63 -23.73
C ALA A 201 -9.97 -7.63 -24.66
N GLY A 202 -9.19 -8.71 -24.60
CA GLY A 202 -7.92 -8.88 -25.32
C GLY A 202 -6.67 -9.00 -24.45
N ILE A 203 -6.75 -8.79 -23.12
CA ILE A 203 -5.66 -9.08 -22.17
C ILE A 203 -6.17 -10.18 -21.24
N SER A 204 -5.64 -11.38 -21.40
CA SER A 204 -5.95 -12.48 -20.48
C SER A 204 -5.43 -12.09 -19.09
N ALA A 205 -6.35 -11.88 -18.14
CA ALA A 205 -6.04 -11.63 -16.73
C ALA A 205 -5.27 -12.78 -16.06
N ASN A 206 -5.04 -13.89 -16.78
CA ASN A 206 -4.14 -14.96 -16.38
C ASN A 206 -2.66 -14.52 -16.34
N SER A 207 -2.30 -13.29 -16.73
CA SER A 207 -0.91 -12.80 -16.69
C SER A 207 -0.49 -12.13 -15.37
N LEU A 208 -1.38 -12.06 -14.37
CA LEU A 208 -1.09 -11.46 -13.06
C LEU A 208 -1.08 -12.46 -11.90
N THR A 209 -1.33 -13.75 -12.18
CA THR A 209 -1.11 -14.80 -11.17
C THR A 209 0.39 -14.89 -10.92
N ARG A 210 0.84 -14.29 -9.81
CA ARG A 210 2.22 -14.39 -9.36
C ARG A 210 2.46 -15.84 -8.97
N GLU A 211 3.14 -16.60 -9.83
CA GLU A 211 3.63 -17.93 -9.44
C GLU A 211 4.40 -17.80 -8.13
N ASN A 212 4.18 -18.75 -7.21
CA ASN A 212 4.97 -18.83 -5.98
C ASN A 212 6.45 -18.80 -6.36
N SER A 213 7.11 -17.68 -6.08
CA SER A 213 8.45 -17.42 -6.60
C SER A 213 9.53 -18.26 -5.89
N TYR A 214 9.14 -19.04 -4.87
CA TYR A 214 10.02 -19.83 -4.03
C TYR A 214 9.48 -21.25 -3.87
N THR A 215 10.40 -22.22 -3.84
CA THR A 215 10.09 -23.60 -3.49
C THR A 215 10.11 -23.76 -1.98
N ASN A 216 9.10 -24.41 -1.40
CA ASN A 216 9.08 -24.59 0.04
C ASN A 216 10.17 -25.60 0.49
N LYS A 217 11.12 -25.16 1.33
CA LYS A 217 12.04 -26.06 2.04
C LYS A 217 11.40 -26.56 3.33
N ALA A 218 10.63 -27.64 3.22
CA ALA A 218 9.89 -28.19 4.36
C ALA A 218 10.81 -28.91 5.37
N PRO A 219 10.72 -28.59 6.67
CA PRO A 219 11.29 -29.39 7.76
C PRO A 219 10.80 -30.85 7.75
N SER A 220 11.69 -31.80 8.05
CA SER A 220 11.33 -33.21 8.29
C SER A 220 11.46 -33.57 9.77
N TYR A 221 10.65 -34.54 10.21
CA TYR A 221 10.55 -34.97 11.61
C TYR A 221 10.65 -36.50 11.72
N LYS A 222 11.24 -36.98 12.83
CA LYS A 222 11.34 -38.41 13.21
C LYS A 222 10.54 -38.68 14.48
N THR A 223 10.19 -39.94 14.70
CA THR A 223 9.26 -40.37 15.77
C THR A 223 9.82 -41.48 16.68
N ASP A 224 11.11 -41.76 16.60
CA ASP A 224 11.77 -42.85 17.34
C ASP A 224 11.89 -42.60 18.85
N ASN A 225 11.93 -41.33 19.29
CA ASN A 225 11.95 -40.92 20.70
C ASN A 225 11.01 -39.73 20.96
N GLY A 226 9.76 -39.86 20.50
CA GLY A 226 8.85 -38.72 20.35
C GLY A 226 9.05 -38.02 19.01
N GLU A 227 8.21 -37.01 18.70
CA GLU A 227 8.29 -36.27 17.43
C GLU A 227 9.27 -35.09 17.54
N TYR A 228 10.35 -35.11 16.76
CA TYR A 228 11.36 -34.05 16.76
C TYR A 228 12.01 -33.84 15.38
N PRO A 229 12.64 -32.67 15.13
CA PRO A 229 13.32 -32.39 13.87
C PRO A 229 14.36 -33.45 13.50
N GLU A 230 14.29 -34.00 12.29
CA GLU A 230 15.31 -34.93 11.78
C GLU A 230 16.69 -34.25 11.69
N TYR A 231 16.70 -32.99 11.28
CA TYR A 231 17.89 -32.15 11.19
C TYR A 231 17.84 -31.11 12.29
N SER A 232 18.50 -31.43 13.40
CA SER A 232 18.31 -30.73 14.66
C SER A 232 19.56 -30.02 15.19
N TRP A 233 19.34 -29.10 16.13
CA TRP A 233 20.36 -28.51 16.97
C TRP A 233 19.81 -28.22 18.38
N GLN A 234 20.71 -28.07 19.36
CA GLN A 234 20.36 -27.74 20.73
C GLN A 234 21.03 -26.42 21.19
N PRO A 235 20.34 -25.55 21.94
CA PRO A 235 21.00 -24.44 22.62
C PRO A 235 22.12 -24.94 23.53
N ASN A 236 23.19 -24.16 23.64
CA ASN A 236 24.35 -24.55 24.45
C ASN A 236 23.95 -24.88 25.89
N GLY A 237 24.25 -26.11 26.32
CA GLY A 237 24.01 -26.57 27.70
C GLY A 237 22.56 -26.89 28.05
N GLN A 238 21.66 -26.94 27.08
CA GLN A 238 20.23 -27.24 27.28
C GLN A 238 19.89 -28.59 26.63
N THR A 239 19.31 -29.51 27.40
CA THR A 239 19.04 -30.90 26.94
C THR A 239 17.56 -31.19 26.73
N ASN A 240 16.66 -30.39 27.29
CA ASN A 240 15.21 -30.58 27.24
C ASN A 240 14.56 -29.82 26.08
N VAL A 241 15.36 -29.28 25.16
CA VAL A 241 14.90 -28.58 23.96
C VAL A 241 15.71 -29.01 22.74
N ILE A 242 15.03 -29.16 21.61
CA ILE A 242 15.61 -29.54 20.32
C ILE A 242 14.93 -28.71 19.23
N ASN A 243 15.73 -28.09 18.37
CA ASN A 243 15.29 -27.13 17.35
C ASN A 243 15.66 -27.62 15.96
N HIS A 244 14.96 -27.13 14.92
CA HIS A 244 15.29 -27.46 13.53
C HIS A 244 16.46 -26.62 13.00
N GLN A 245 17.32 -27.23 12.18
CA GLN A 245 18.43 -26.56 11.49
C GLN A 245 17.96 -25.54 10.45
N GLY A 246 18.85 -24.60 10.09
CA GLY A 246 18.62 -23.68 8.98
C GLY A 246 18.90 -24.34 7.62
N GLY A 247 18.54 -23.68 6.54
CA GLY A 247 18.71 -24.22 5.20
C GLY A 247 18.45 -23.21 4.09
N LYS A 248 18.53 -23.65 2.84
CA LYS A 248 18.29 -22.83 1.65
C LYS A 248 17.33 -23.55 0.70
N ASP A 249 16.35 -22.83 0.17
CA ASP A 249 15.31 -23.36 -0.72
C ASP A 249 15.84 -23.93 -2.03
N ASN A 250 16.99 -23.43 -2.50
CA ASN A 250 17.68 -23.94 -3.68
C ASN A 250 18.60 -25.14 -3.41
N ALA A 251 18.79 -25.54 -2.15
CA ALA A 251 19.55 -26.73 -1.79
C ALA A 251 18.66 -27.98 -1.83
N ALA A 252 19.26 -29.15 -2.06
CA ALA A 252 18.54 -30.42 -2.01
C ALA A 252 17.76 -30.58 -0.69
N ALA A 253 16.64 -31.30 -0.74
CA ALA A 253 15.68 -31.39 0.38
C ALA A 253 16.33 -31.82 1.71
N ASN A 254 17.34 -32.69 1.64
CA ASN A 254 18.08 -33.25 2.78
C ASN A 254 19.34 -32.46 3.18
N VAL A 255 19.63 -31.33 2.53
CA VAL A 255 20.81 -30.50 2.82
C VAL A 255 20.40 -29.30 3.68
N TRP A 256 20.92 -29.27 4.90
CA TRP A 256 20.70 -28.26 5.93
C TRP A 256 22.03 -27.65 6.40
N ASP A 257 21.99 -26.61 7.22
CA ASP A 257 23.18 -25.84 7.62
C ASP A 257 24.20 -26.62 8.47
N GLY A 258 23.80 -27.77 9.02
CA GLY A 258 24.67 -28.66 9.78
C GLY A 258 25.05 -28.13 11.17
N LEU A 259 24.52 -26.97 11.59
CA LEU A 259 24.78 -26.43 12.93
C LEU A 259 24.13 -27.34 13.96
N GLN A 260 24.91 -27.82 14.93
CA GLN A 260 24.44 -28.74 15.98
C GLN A 260 24.15 -28.04 17.31
N ASN A 261 24.74 -26.87 17.54
CA ASN A 261 24.51 -26.06 18.72
C ASN A 261 24.92 -24.60 18.49
N TRP A 262 24.31 -23.68 19.24
CA TRP A 262 24.77 -22.29 19.37
C TRP A 262 24.13 -21.60 20.58
N ASP A 263 24.71 -20.47 20.99
CA ASP A 263 24.27 -19.69 22.16
C ASP A 263 23.06 -18.80 21.85
N THR A 264 21.95 -19.05 22.55
CA THR A 264 20.67 -18.35 22.41
C THR A 264 20.46 -17.21 23.42
N SER A 265 21.43 -16.97 24.31
CA SER A 265 21.35 -15.95 25.36
C SER A 265 21.27 -14.53 24.81
N THR A 266 21.81 -14.31 23.61
CA THR A 266 21.80 -13.03 22.90
C THR A 266 21.05 -13.13 21.58
N ASP A 267 20.56 -12.00 21.09
CA ASP A 267 19.90 -11.95 19.80
C ASP A 267 20.88 -12.29 18.67
N ASN A 268 20.68 -13.49 18.11
CA ASN A 268 21.46 -13.97 17.00
C ASN A 268 20.74 -13.71 15.69
N TYR A 269 21.48 -13.22 14.70
CA TYR A 269 20.94 -12.80 13.43
C TYR A 269 21.50 -13.58 12.23
N LYS A 270 22.05 -14.78 12.45
CA LYS A 270 22.75 -15.55 11.40
C LYS A 270 22.39 -17.04 11.37
N ASN A 271 22.28 -17.66 12.55
CA ASN A 271 22.22 -19.10 12.68
C ASN A 271 20.80 -19.63 12.49
N SER A 272 20.69 -20.82 11.88
CA SER A 272 19.46 -21.61 11.80
C SER A 272 18.28 -20.93 11.10
N TYR A 273 18.55 -20.04 10.14
CA TYR A 273 17.52 -19.50 9.25
C TYR A 273 17.29 -20.43 8.06
N ILE A 274 16.04 -20.56 7.65
CA ILE A 274 15.65 -21.10 6.35
C ILE A 274 15.51 -19.91 5.40
N TYR A 275 16.37 -19.88 4.38
CA TYR A 275 16.44 -18.83 3.37
C TYR A 275 15.68 -19.23 2.11
N TYR A 276 14.86 -18.32 1.60
CA TYR A 276 14.05 -18.46 0.39
C TYR A 276 14.44 -17.41 -0.64
N GLY A 277 14.35 -17.75 -1.92
CA GLY A 277 14.82 -16.90 -3.00
C GLY A 277 16.34 -16.83 -3.07
N VAL A 278 17.02 -17.90 -2.64
CA VAL A 278 18.48 -17.92 -2.66
C VAL A 278 18.95 -18.09 -4.10
N GLY A 279 19.42 -16.99 -4.67
CA GLY A 279 20.14 -16.95 -5.95
C GLY A 279 21.53 -16.36 -5.72
N GLU A 280 21.82 -15.26 -6.41
CA GLU A 280 23.09 -14.51 -6.26
C GLU A 280 23.21 -13.80 -4.90
N LYS A 281 22.11 -13.63 -4.16
CA LYS A 281 22.13 -13.20 -2.74
C LYS A 281 22.25 -14.41 -1.84
N ALA A 282 23.36 -14.53 -1.11
CA ALA A 282 23.63 -15.65 -0.21
C ALA A 282 22.59 -15.85 0.92
N GLN A 283 21.87 -14.78 1.29
CA GLN A 283 20.85 -14.72 2.34
C GLN A 283 19.40 -14.78 1.79
N GLY A 284 19.21 -14.95 0.48
CA GLY A 284 17.89 -14.98 -0.12
C GLY A 284 17.09 -13.69 0.00
N ASP A 285 15.86 -13.73 -0.50
CA ASP A 285 14.87 -12.65 -0.44
C ASP A 285 14.11 -12.65 0.89
N ILE A 286 13.93 -13.83 1.49
CA ILE A 286 13.21 -14.04 2.74
C ILE A 286 14.00 -15.00 3.62
N ALA A 287 14.09 -14.72 4.92
CA ALA A 287 14.68 -15.62 5.90
C ALA A 287 13.72 -15.85 7.07
N LEU A 288 13.44 -17.12 7.37
CA LEU A 288 12.55 -17.54 8.45
C LEU A 288 13.32 -18.35 9.49
N ARG A 289 13.02 -18.14 10.77
CA ARG A 289 13.53 -19.00 11.84
C ARG A 289 12.53 -19.09 12.98
N LYS A 290 12.32 -20.29 13.48
CA LYS A 290 11.60 -20.55 14.73
C LYS A 290 12.46 -21.44 15.61
N TYR A 291 12.65 -21.07 16.87
CA TYR A 291 13.38 -21.91 17.83
C TYR A 291 12.89 -21.66 19.25
N ALA A 292 13.18 -22.60 20.13
CA ALA A 292 12.93 -22.54 21.56
C ALA A 292 14.24 -22.62 22.36
N SER A 293 14.22 -22.09 23.58
CA SER A 293 15.25 -22.28 24.59
C SER A 293 14.61 -22.46 25.96
N GLU A 294 15.22 -23.24 26.83
CA GLU A 294 14.81 -23.38 28.23
C GLU A 294 14.86 -22.02 28.96
N THR A 295 14.00 -21.89 29.96
CA THR A 295 14.09 -20.81 30.95
C THR A 295 14.69 -21.33 32.26
N ALA A 296 14.77 -20.46 33.28
CA ALA A 296 15.17 -20.88 34.62
C ALA A 296 14.10 -21.75 35.33
N LYS A 297 12.86 -21.81 34.81
CA LYS A 297 11.81 -22.67 35.35
C LYS A 297 11.72 -23.95 34.53
N GLU A 298 11.62 -25.08 35.23
CA GLU A 298 11.34 -26.38 34.63
C GLU A 298 10.03 -26.31 33.83
N ASP A 299 10.00 -26.98 32.68
CA ASP A 299 8.88 -27.02 31.72
C ASP A 299 8.42 -25.67 31.14
N GLU A 300 9.18 -24.59 31.33
CA GLU A 300 8.93 -23.28 30.72
C GLU A 300 10.00 -22.95 29.68
N PHE A 301 9.57 -22.63 28.44
CA PHE A 301 10.45 -22.38 27.30
C PHE A 301 10.18 -21.00 26.69
N ASN A 302 11.25 -20.31 26.32
CA ASN A 302 11.17 -19.14 25.45
C ASN A 302 11.07 -19.61 24.01
N VAL A 303 10.05 -19.18 23.26
CA VAL A 303 9.90 -19.45 21.83
C VAL A 303 10.09 -18.17 21.04
N ARG A 304 10.97 -18.20 20.03
CA ARG A 304 11.28 -17.04 19.19
C ARG A 304 10.95 -17.34 17.73
N LEU A 305 10.28 -16.39 17.08
CA LEU A 305 10.02 -16.37 15.65
C LEU A 305 10.72 -15.15 15.05
N ASN A 306 11.53 -15.37 14.01
CA ASN A 306 12.18 -14.32 13.24
C ASN A 306 11.77 -14.43 11.78
N VAL A 307 11.36 -13.29 11.21
CA VAL A 307 11.06 -13.14 9.79
C VAL A 307 11.88 -11.97 9.28
N ARG A 308 12.53 -12.15 8.13
CA ARG A 308 13.22 -11.08 7.41
C ARG A 308 12.77 -11.10 5.97
N GLY A 309 12.36 -9.95 5.47
CA GLY A 309 12.16 -9.73 4.06
C GLY A 309 13.20 -8.75 3.52
N ASP A 310 13.42 -8.82 2.22
CA ASP A 310 14.08 -7.77 1.46
C ASP A 310 13.02 -6.85 0.81
N SER A 311 13.40 -5.59 0.59
CA SER A 311 12.59 -4.57 -0.08
C SER A 311 12.23 -4.90 -1.52
N LEU A 312 13.04 -5.73 -2.18
CA LEU A 312 12.85 -6.16 -3.56
C LEU A 312 13.08 -7.66 -3.70
N THR A 313 11.98 -8.37 -3.93
CA THR A 313 11.94 -9.83 -4.14
C THR A 313 11.78 -10.18 -5.62
N LYS A 314 12.24 -11.37 -6.03
CA LYS A 314 11.93 -11.90 -7.37
C LYS A 314 10.40 -12.08 -7.58
N PRO A 315 9.87 -11.97 -8.81
CA PRO A 315 10.58 -11.83 -10.08
C PRO A 315 11.19 -10.43 -10.32
N GLY A 316 10.94 -9.43 -9.47
CA GLY A 316 11.48 -8.07 -9.57
C GLY A 316 10.53 -7.06 -10.20
N VAL A 317 11.03 -5.84 -10.42
CA VAL A 317 10.26 -4.69 -10.94
C VAL A 317 10.87 -4.19 -12.24
N ASP A 318 10.03 -3.81 -13.20
CA ASP A 318 10.37 -3.06 -14.40
C ASP A 318 9.82 -1.64 -14.31
N VAL A 319 10.67 -0.66 -14.55
CA VAL A 319 10.32 0.75 -14.45
C VAL A 319 10.67 1.46 -15.75
N MET A 320 9.71 2.17 -16.33
CA MET A 320 9.95 3.09 -17.44
C MET A 320 9.83 4.54 -17.00
N PHE A 321 10.88 5.31 -17.22
CA PHE A 321 10.86 6.76 -17.09
C PHE A 321 10.38 7.40 -18.39
N VAL A 322 9.27 8.13 -18.34
CA VAL A 322 8.73 8.89 -19.47
C VAL A 322 9.06 10.35 -19.22
N LEU A 323 9.99 10.87 -20.03
CA LEU A 323 10.74 12.09 -19.74
C LEU A 323 10.41 13.16 -20.77
N ASP A 324 9.74 14.23 -20.32
CA ASP A 324 9.37 15.37 -21.15
C ASP A 324 10.60 16.19 -21.53
N ASN A 325 10.70 16.49 -22.81
CA ASN A 325 11.74 17.29 -23.43
C ASN A 325 11.17 18.34 -24.39
N SER A 326 9.93 18.78 -24.12
CA SER A 326 9.28 19.90 -24.81
C SER A 326 10.01 21.22 -24.56
N ALA A 327 9.75 22.22 -25.40
CA ALA A 327 10.39 23.53 -25.33
C ALA A 327 10.09 24.27 -24.00
N SER A 328 8.93 24.02 -23.38
CA SER A 328 8.54 24.63 -22.10
C SER A 328 9.44 24.22 -20.93
N MET A 329 10.15 23.10 -21.05
CA MET A 329 11.10 22.62 -20.03
C MET A 329 12.32 23.55 -19.83
N ILE A 330 12.60 24.45 -20.79
CA ILE A 330 13.69 25.42 -20.73
C ILE A 330 13.20 26.88 -20.69
N TYR A 331 11.91 27.11 -20.44
CA TYR A 331 11.41 28.47 -20.27
C TYR A 331 12.02 29.12 -19.03
N ASN A 332 12.55 30.33 -19.20
CA ASN A 332 13.30 31.05 -18.19
C ASN A 332 12.50 32.20 -17.54
N ASN A 333 11.21 32.34 -17.86
CA ASN A 333 10.34 33.26 -17.14
C ASN A 333 10.15 32.76 -15.69
N PRO A 334 10.01 33.67 -14.70
CA PRO A 334 9.96 33.29 -13.29
C PRO A 334 8.92 32.22 -12.92
N GLU A 335 7.76 32.22 -13.59
CA GLU A 335 6.67 31.25 -13.38
C GLU A 335 7.00 29.84 -13.90
N SER A 336 7.99 29.73 -14.79
CA SER A 336 8.43 28.46 -15.34
C SER A 336 9.61 27.85 -14.57
N LEU A 337 10.28 28.63 -13.73
CA LEU A 337 11.42 28.15 -12.97
C LEU A 337 10.99 27.35 -11.74
N VAL A 338 11.71 26.27 -11.45
CA VAL A 338 11.59 25.52 -10.19
C VAL A 338 12.75 25.93 -9.30
N ASN A 339 12.45 26.64 -8.21
CA ASN A 339 13.47 27.20 -7.30
C ASN A 339 14.55 28.01 -8.03
N GLY A 340 14.15 28.84 -8.99
CA GLY A 340 15.05 29.69 -9.78
C GLY A 340 15.86 28.95 -10.87
N ARG A 341 15.55 27.68 -11.15
CA ARG A 341 16.26 26.84 -12.13
C ARG A 341 15.32 26.33 -13.22
N LEU A 342 15.87 26.02 -14.39
CA LEU A 342 15.11 25.47 -15.50
C LEU A 342 14.50 24.11 -15.10
N ARG A 343 13.25 23.85 -15.53
CA ARG A 343 12.54 22.58 -15.24
C ARG A 343 13.34 21.38 -15.75
N LYS A 344 13.99 21.54 -16.90
CA LYS A 344 14.88 20.55 -17.49
C LYS A 344 16.03 20.18 -16.56
N ASP A 345 16.74 21.16 -16.03
CA ASP A 345 17.88 20.93 -15.14
C ASP A 345 17.46 20.23 -13.85
N VAL A 346 16.34 20.66 -13.26
CA VAL A 346 15.79 20.05 -12.05
C VAL A 346 15.32 18.62 -12.32
N SER A 347 14.72 18.35 -13.49
CA SER A 347 14.26 17.01 -13.87
C SER A 347 15.43 16.06 -14.10
N VAL A 348 16.49 16.51 -14.79
CA VAL A 348 17.72 15.73 -14.99
C VAL A 348 18.38 15.40 -13.64
N GLU A 349 18.51 16.40 -12.76
CA GLU A 349 19.12 16.19 -11.44
C GLU A 349 18.28 15.25 -10.56
N SER A 350 16.95 15.38 -10.60
CA SER A 350 16.04 14.54 -9.81
C SER A 350 16.07 13.09 -10.29
N LEU A 351 16.11 12.87 -11.61
CA LEU A 351 16.34 11.55 -12.20
C LEU A 351 17.69 10.98 -11.74
N GLY A 352 18.79 11.73 -11.86
CA GLY A 352 20.10 11.29 -11.40
C GLY A 352 20.12 10.90 -9.91
N LYS A 353 19.54 11.73 -9.04
CA LYS A 353 19.43 11.42 -7.61
C LYS A 353 18.63 10.15 -7.34
N LEU A 354 17.54 9.93 -8.07
CA LEU A 354 16.73 8.72 -7.93
C LEU A 354 17.51 7.47 -8.38
N ILE A 355 18.22 7.56 -9.51
CA ILE A 355 19.12 6.49 -9.98
C ILE A 355 20.21 6.20 -8.94
N ASP A 356 20.83 7.22 -8.35
CA ASP A 356 21.84 7.05 -7.29
C ASP A 356 21.26 6.34 -6.05
N GLN A 357 20.01 6.66 -5.67
CA GLN A 357 19.34 5.97 -4.57
C GLN A 357 19.07 4.50 -4.91
N PHE A 358 18.67 4.18 -6.15
CA PHE A 358 18.52 2.78 -6.57
C PHE A 358 19.85 2.04 -6.52
N LYS A 359 20.94 2.62 -7.03
CA LYS A 359 22.28 2.01 -7.04
C LYS A 359 22.85 1.76 -5.64
N LYS A 360 22.47 2.55 -4.65
CA LYS A 360 22.89 2.35 -3.25
C LYS A 360 22.21 1.14 -2.60
N ASN A 361 20.99 0.82 -3.02
CA ASN A 361 20.13 -0.15 -2.34
C ASN A 361 19.94 -1.46 -3.13
N ILE A 362 20.24 -1.46 -4.44
CA ILE A 362 19.89 -2.55 -5.34
C ILE A 362 21.12 -2.96 -6.10
N PRO A 363 21.66 -4.18 -5.90
CA PRO A 363 22.90 -4.58 -6.56
C PRO A 363 22.82 -4.57 -8.09
N ASP A 364 23.94 -4.24 -8.73
CA ASP A 364 24.08 -4.16 -10.17
C ASP A 364 23.84 -5.51 -10.85
N ASN A 365 23.16 -5.47 -12.01
CA ASN A 365 22.94 -6.60 -12.91
C ASN A 365 22.24 -7.85 -12.31
N LEU A 366 21.69 -7.77 -11.09
CA LEU A 366 20.99 -8.90 -10.47
C LEU A 366 19.52 -9.04 -10.90
N GLY A 367 19.00 -8.09 -11.66
CA GLY A 367 17.63 -8.13 -12.18
C GLY A 367 16.53 -8.02 -11.11
N TYR A 368 16.80 -7.45 -9.93
CA TYR A 368 15.73 -7.07 -8.97
C TYR A 368 14.95 -5.85 -9.46
N LEU A 369 15.65 -4.93 -10.11
CA LEU A 369 15.11 -3.75 -10.76
C LEU A 369 15.66 -3.68 -12.18
N ARG A 370 14.79 -3.39 -13.14
CA ARG A 370 15.19 -3.00 -14.49
C ARG A 370 14.63 -1.62 -14.80
N LEU A 371 15.47 -0.74 -15.32
CA LEU A 371 15.10 0.62 -15.67
C LEU A 371 15.22 0.81 -17.18
N GLY A 372 14.29 1.58 -17.75
CA GLY A 372 14.37 2.08 -19.11
C GLY A 372 13.78 3.49 -19.18
N SER A 373 13.96 4.19 -20.30
CA SER A 373 13.39 5.51 -20.52
C SER A 373 12.81 5.69 -21.91
N VAL A 374 11.88 6.64 -22.00
CA VAL A 374 11.38 7.24 -23.22
C VAL A 374 11.49 8.75 -23.05
N ILE A 375 12.29 9.40 -23.89
CA ILE A 375 12.39 10.85 -23.97
C ILE A 375 11.47 11.31 -25.08
N PHE A 376 10.53 12.20 -24.78
CA PHE A 376 9.53 12.67 -25.75
C PHE A 376 9.52 14.20 -25.84
N GLY A 377 9.15 14.72 -26.99
CA GLY A 377 8.86 16.12 -27.23
C GLY A 377 7.71 16.21 -28.20
N SER A 378 7.94 16.80 -29.38
CA SER A 378 7.01 16.71 -30.50
C SER A 378 6.73 15.25 -30.87
N ASP A 379 7.76 14.41 -30.81
CA ASP A 379 7.74 13.00 -31.17
C ASP A 379 8.51 12.21 -30.09
N VAL A 380 8.62 10.88 -30.22
CA VAL A 380 9.57 10.12 -29.41
C VAL A 380 10.98 10.47 -29.90
N ILE A 381 11.79 11.06 -29.02
CA ILE A 381 13.14 11.56 -29.34
C ILE A 381 14.16 10.43 -29.18
N SER A 382 14.09 9.70 -28.08
CA SER A 382 15.02 8.63 -27.76
C SER A 382 14.40 7.65 -26.77
N THR A 383 14.91 6.43 -26.75
CA THR A 383 14.44 5.35 -25.90
C THR A 383 15.61 4.52 -25.40
N SER A 384 15.48 3.93 -24.21
CA SER A 384 16.33 2.83 -23.78
C SER A 384 15.51 1.56 -23.53
N ASN A 385 16.18 0.41 -23.62
CA ASN A 385 15.58 -0.86 -23.23
C ASN A 385 15.62 -1.01 -21.70
N LEU A 386 14.75 -1.87 -21.17
CA LEU A 386 14.80 -2.25 -19.75
C LEU A 386 16.12 -2.99 -19.47
N SER A 387 16.94 -2.44 -18.58
CA SER A 387 18.22 -3.03 -18.18
C SER A 387 18.39 -3.03 -16.67
N ALA A 388 19.10 -4.03 -16.15
CA ALA A 388 19.52 -4.09 -14.74
C ALA A 388 20.92 -3.49 -14.52
N GLN A 389 21.59 -3.04 -15.58
CA GLN A 389 22.96 -2.56 -15.54
C GLN A 389 23.04 -1.08 -15.18
N TYR A 390 23.89 -0.75 -14.24
CA TYR A 390 24.12 0.63 -13.80
C TYR A 390 24.59 1.56 -14.91
N SER A 391 25.40 1.05 -15.84
CA SER A 391 25.88 1.83 -16.99
C SER A 391 24.74 2.27 -17.91
N ASP A 392 23.76 1.39 -18.12
CA ASP A 392 22.57 1.73 -18.92
C ASP A 392 21.71 2.77 -18.21
N TRP A 393 21.63 2.70 -16.86
CA TRP A 393 20.92 3.69 -16.06
C TRP A 393 21.59 5.06 -16.13
N ASP A 394 22.92 5.13 -16.10
CA ASP A 394 23.66 6.38 -16.29
C ASP A 394 23.49 6.94 -17.69
N GLN A 395 23.47 6.06 -18.70
CA GLN A 395 23.24 6.46 -20.08
C GLN A 395 21.86 7.06 -20.26
N MET A 396 20.83 6.58 -19.54
CA MET A 396 19.49 7.20 -19.54
C MET A 396 19.52 8.66 -19.05
N VAL A 397 20.23 8.94 -17.96
CA VAL A 397 20.37 10.30 -17.42
C VAL A 397 21.14 11.19 -18.40
N THR A 398 22.26 10.68 -18.92
CA THR A 398 23.12 11.39 -19.87
C THR A 398 22.38 11.71 -21.17
N ASN A 399 21.65 10.75 -21.72
CA ASN A 399 20.82 10.93 -22.91
C ASN A 399 19.72 11.96 -22.67
N TYR A 400 19.09 11.93 -21.50
CA TYR A 400 18.09 12.92 -21.15
C TYR A 400 18.72 14.31 -21.07
N GLN A 401 19.85 14.47 -20.40
CA GLN A 401 20.56 15.74 -20.30
C GLN A 401 20.96 16.31 -21.67
N ALA A 402 21.44 15.46 -22.58
CA ALA A 402 21.92 15.86 -23.90
C ALA A 402 20.80 16.13 -24.93
N ALA A 403 19.57 15.67 -24.67
CA ALA A 403 18.47 15.82 -25.63
C ALA A 403 18.05 17.29 -25.80
N SER A 404 18.12 17.80 -27.03
CA SER A 404 17.68 19.16 -27.35
C SER A 404 16.18 19.33 -27.14
N THR A 405 15.78 20.42 -26.47
CA THR A 405 14.37 20.81 -26.27
C THR A 405 13.83 21.73 -27.38
N GLN A 406 14.68 22.12 -28.33
CA GLN A 406 14.39 23.20 -29.26
C GLN A 406 13.24 22.86 -30.22
N GLY A 407 12.19 23.68 -30.20
CA GLY A 407 11.06 23.57 -31.12
C GLY A 407 10.12 22.40 -30.84
N HIS A 408 10.29 21.70 -29.72
CA HIS A 408 9.44 20.56 -29.37
C HIS A 408 8.13 20.97 -28.70
N GLN A 409 7.04 20.39 -29.19
CA GLN A 409 5.73 20.31 -28.54
C GLN A 409 5.75 19.23 -27.45
N THR A 410 4.60 18.96 -26.82
CA THR A 410 4.42 18.04 -25.69
C THR A 410 3.49 16.90 -26.11
N TYR A 411 4.06 15.82 -26.64
CA TYR A 411 3.35 14.63 -27.11
C TYR A 411 3.36 13.49 -26.07
N THR A 412 2.77 13.76 -24.90
CA THR A 412 2.71 12.83 -23.76
C THR A 412 2.11 11.47 -24.15
N GLN A 413 1.11 11.46 -25.03
CA GLN A 413 0.49 10.23 -25.53
C GLN A 413 1.51 9.30 -26.20
N GLY A 414 2.41 9.84 -27.04
CA GLY A 414 3.44 9.05 -27.71
C GLY A 414 4.44 8.45 -26.74
N GLY A 415 4.88 9.25 -25.75
CA GLY A 415 5.78 8.79 -24.69
C GLY A 415 5.21 7.62 -23.88
N LEU A 416 3.93 7.70 -23.51
CA LEU A 416 3.24 6.63 -22.78
C LEU A 416 3.03 5.35 -23.61
N ILE A 417 2.66 5.48 -24.89
CA ILE A 417 2.52 4.33 -25.80
C ILE A 417 3.84 3.57 -25.92
N GLU A 418 4.95 4.29 -26.13
CA GLU A 418 6.26 3.66 -26.29
C GLU A 418 6.74 3.01 -24.98
N ALA A 419 6.49 3.64 -23.83
CA ALA A 419 6.81 3.06 -22.54
C ALA A 419 6.00 1.77 -22.29
N GLN A 420 4.70 1.78 -22.62
CA GLN A 420 3.85 0.60 -22.51
C GLN A 420 4.35 -0.53 -23.42
N LYS A 421 4.67 -0.24 -24.69
CA LYS A 421 5.24 -1.21 -25.65
C LYS A 421 6.47 -1.90 -25.07
N ARG A 422 7.36 -1.15 -24.39
CA ARG A 422 8.58 -1.67 -23.78
C ARG A 422 8.34 -2.48 -22.51
N LEU A 423 7.42 -2.03 -21.65
CA LEU A 423 7.06 -2.78 -20.43
C LEU A 423 6.41 -4.12 -20.74
N LEU A 424 5.62 -4.18 -21.82
CA LEU A 424 4.86 -5.35 -22.25
C LEU A 424 5.59 -6.21 -23.28
N ALA A 425 6.82 -5.86 -23.68
CA ALA A 425 7.61 -6.66 -24.60
C ALA A 425 7.92 -8.07 -24.05
N ASP A 426 8.06 -8.17 -22.72
CA ASP A 426 8.30 -9.43 -22.01
C ASP A 426 7.13 -9.74 -21.06
N ASN A 427 6.49 -10.91 -21.24
CA ASN A 427 5.56 -11.46 -20.27
C ASN A 427 6.32 -12.26 -19.21
N ASN A 428 6.89 -11.58 -18.22
CA ASN A 428 7.83 -12.15 -17.25
C ASN A 428 7.34 -12.09 -15.80
N GLY A 429 6.06 -11.81 -15.57
CA GLY A 429 5.46 -11.71 -14.23
C GLY A 429 6.03 -10.60 -13.34
N ARG A 430 6.91 -9.73 -13.87
CA ARG A 430 7.50 -8.61 -13.11
C ARG A 430 6.49 -7.50 -12.93
N ARG A 431 6.52 -6.83 -11.77
CA ARG A 431 5.71 -5.62 -11.55
C ARG A 431 6.12 -4.54 -12.54
N LYS A 432 5.16 -3.88 -13.18
CA LYS A 432 5.39 -2.82 -14.18
C LYS A 432 5.06 -1.45 -13.59
N VAL A 433 5.95 -0.48 -13.72
CA VAL A 433 5.79 0.87 -13.18
C VAL A 433 6.21 1.91 -14.22
N ILE A 434 5.51 3.03 -14.27
CA ILE A 434 5.87 4.20 -15.08
C ILE A 434 6.09 5.40 -14.16
N PHE A 435 7.20 6.11 -14.33
CA PHE A 435 7.39 7.45 -13.79
C PHE A 435 7.30 8.46 -14.95
N LEU A 436 6.27 9.29 -14.94
CA LEU A 436 6.12 10.39 -15.90
C LEU A 436 6.66 11.69 -15.29
N LEU A 437 7.67 12.29 -15.92
CA LEU A 437 8.20 13.59 -15.56
C LEU A 437 7.84 14.57 -16.69
N THR A 438 6.90 15.48 -16.43
CA THR A 438 6.37 16.47 -17.39
C THR A 438 6.04 17.78 -16.68
N ASP A 439 6.08 18.89 -17.40
CA ASP A 439 5.61 20.19 -16.92
C ASP A 439 4.14 20.49 -17.28
N GLY A 440 3.45 19.51 -17.86
CA GLY A 440 2.03 19.27 -17.58
C GLY A 440 1.12 19.20 -18.79
N PHE A 441 1.15 20.16 -19.71
CA PHE A 441 0.07 20.28 -20.69
C PHE A 441 0.41 19.64 -22.05
N PRO A 442 -0.18 18.46 -22.38
CA PRO A 442 -0.04 17.90 -23.71
C PRO A 442 -0.67 18.86 -24.73
N ASN A 443 0.09 19.23 -25.75
CA ASN A 443 -0.36 20.09 -26.85
C ASN A 443 -0.18 19.42 -28.22
N ARG A 444 0.21 18.14 -28.22
CA ARG A 444 0.21 17.26 -29.39
C ARG A 444 -0.33 15.89 -29.02
N SER A 445 -1.12 15.29 -29.91
CA SER A 445 -1.66 13.93 -29.80
C SER A 445 -1.88 13.36 -31.20
N ARG A 446 -2.06 12.04 -31.30
CA ARG A 446 -2.51 11.38 -32.53
C ARG A 446 -3.93 11.82 -32.83
N LYS A 447 -4.21 12.11 -34.10
CA LYS A 447 -5.58 12.45 -34.53
C LYS A 447 -6.53 11.24 -34.41
N PRO A 448 -7.58 11.31 -33.56
CA PRO A 448 -8.55 10.23 -33.44
C PRO A 448 -9.42 10.12 -34.71
N VAL A 449 -9.79 8.90 -35.06
CA VAL A 449 -10.67 8.60 -36.22
C VAL A 449 -11.98 7.97 -35.77
N LYS A 450 -11.92 7.01 -34.84
CA LYS A 450 -13.12 6.39 -34.25
C LYS A 450 -12.95 6.25 -32.75
N GLY A 451 -14.08 6.28 -32.05
CA GLY A 451 -14.16 5.92 -30.66
C GLY A 451 -15.48 5.24 -30.33
N LYS A 452 -15.53 4.63 -29.15
CA LYS A 452 -16.74 4.01 -28.58
C LYS A 452 -17.01 4.59 -27.21
N LYS A 453 -18.29 4.63 -26.81
CA LYS A 453 -18.66 4.97 -25.44
C LYS A 453 -18.07 3.93 -24.50
N ASP A 454 -17.42 4.41 -23.45
CA ASP A 454 -16.83 3.59 -22.41
C ASP A 454 -16.93 4.33 -21.09
N SER A 455 -17.88 3.92 -20.25
CA SER A 455 -18.14 4.54 -18.93
C SER A 455 -17.00 4.35 -17.94
N THR A 456 -16.04 3.46 -18.21
CA THR A 456 -14.84 3.28 -17.37
C THR A 456 -13.78 4.35 -17.62
N ILE A 457 -13.94 5.17 -18.67
CA ILE A 457 -12.98 6.22 -19.04
C ILE A 457 -13.43 7.55 -18.45
N PHE A 458 -12.69 8.07 -17.48
CA PHE A 458 -12.89 9.42 -16.94
C PHE A 458 -11.84 10.39 -17.51
N PRO A 459 -12.19 11.65 -17.85
CA PRO A 459 -13.53 12.25 -17.81
C PRO A 459 -14.34 12.09 -19.11
N SER A 460 -13.74 11.62 -20.21
CA SER A 460 -14.36 11.70 -21.54
C SER A 460 -15.49 10.69 -21.80
N GLN A 461 -15.53 9.58 -21.06
CA GLN A 461 -16.40 8.42 -21.30
C GLN A 461 -16.35 7.90 -22.75
N VAL A 462 -15.26 8.19 -23.47
CA VAL A 462 -15.06 7.82 -24.87
C VAL A 462 -13.68 7.20 -25.01
N ARG A 463 -13.65 5.95 -25.46
CA ARG A 463 -12.43 5.21 -25.82
C ARG A 463 -12.14 5.43 -27.28
N ILE A 464 -11.00 6.04 -27.62
CA ILE A 464 -10.54 6.08 -29.01
C ILE A 464 -10.08 4.68 -29.42
N THR A 465 -10.64 4.17 -30.51
CA THR A 465 -10.39 2.82 -31.03
C THR A 465 -9.56 2.83 -32.31
N GLU A 466 -9.52 3.97 -33.02
CA GLU A 466 -8.76 4.12 -34.26
C GLU A 466 -8.14 5.52 -34.35
N TYR A 467 -6.94 5.60 -34.93
CA TYR A 467 -6.21 6.84 -35.20
C TYR A 467 -5.83 6.91 -36.69
N VAL A 468 -5.50 8.10 -37.19
CA VAL A 468 -5.03 8.27 -38.58
C VAL A 468 -3.74 7.46 -38.77
N ALA A 469 -3.73 6.56 -39.76
CA ALA A 469 -2.68 5.56 -39.96
C ALA A 469 -1.30 6.12 -40.36
N SER A 470 -1.20 7.40 -40.73
CA SER A 470 -0.03 7.94 -41.44
C SER A 470 0.73 9.06 -40.73
N GLU A 471 0.41 9.42 -39.48
CA GLU A 471 1.05 10.62 -38.91
C GLU A 471 2.50 10.41 -38.42
N LEU A 472 2.96 9.19 -38.10
CA LEU A 472 4.32 8.98 -37.54
C LEU A 472 5.00 7.62 -37.84
N GLY A 473 4.65 6.93 -38.93
CA GLY A 473 5.50 5.85 -39.46
C GLY A 473 5.73 4.62 -38.56
N ASP A 474 4.78 4.27 -37.68
CA ASP A 474 4.80 3.00 -36.96
C ASP A 474 3.40 2.38 -37.02
N SER A 475 3.27 1.25 -37.73
CA SER A 475 2.06 0.45 -37.72
C SER A 475 1.94 -0.21 -36.35
N LEU A 476 1.12 0.36 -35.47
CA LEU A 476 0.50 -0.45 -34.42
C LEU A 476 -0.36 -1.48 -35.15
N GLN A 477 0.17 -2.69 -35.35
CA GLN A 477 -0.69 -3.82 -35.65
C GLN A 477 -1.69 -3.94 -34.50
N SER A 478 -2.94 -3.60 -34.81
CA SER A 478 -4.06 -3.38 -33.91
C SER A 478 -4.60 -4.70 -33.33
N ASN A 479 -3.75 -5.51 -32.73
CA ASN A 479 -4.17 -6.76 -32.07
C ASN A 479 -4.25 -6.63 -30.54
N GLY A 480 -4.13 -5.42 -29.99
CA GLY A 480 -4.35 -5.16 -28.57
C GLY A 480 -4.95 -3.78 -28.33
N SER A 481 -6.10 -3.74 -27.65
CA SER A 481 -6.83 -2.53 -27.29
C SER A 481 -5.94 -1.54 -26.53
N THR A 482 -5.42 -0.52 -27.21
CA THR A 482 -4.56 0.52 -26.60
C THR A 482 -5.39 1.76 -26.29
N SER A 483 -5.75 1.87 -25.02
CA SER A 483 -6.48 2.96 -24.36
C SER A 483 -5.67 4.25 -24.18
N LEU A 484 -5.83 5.31 -24.97
CA LEU A 484 -5.33 6.64 -24.56
C LEU A 484 -6.28 7.80 -24.88
N TYR A 485 -6.29 8.74 -23.94
CA TYR A 485 -7.26 9.80 -23.69
C TYR A 485 -7.06 11.02 -24.59
N VAL A 486 -8.16 11.72 -24.91
CA VAL A 486 -8.16 13.05 -25.53
C VAL A 486 -8.94 13.98 -24.61
N LEU A 487 -8.29 15.03 -24.09
CA LEU A 487 -8.98 16.12 -23.41
C LEU A 487 -9.54 17.07 -24.47
N ASN A 488 -10.85 17.28 -24.44
CA ASN A 488 -11.51 18.31 -25.25
C ASN A 488 -11.42 19.65 -24.50
N ASN A 489 -10.95 20.71 -25.18
CA ASN A 489 -10.89 22.08 -24.65
C ASN A 489 -12.29 22.61 -24.28
N PRO A 490 -12.52 23.16 -23.08
CA PRO A 490 -13.60 24.10 -22.84
C PRO A 490 -13.24 25.52 -23.35
N PRO A 491 -14.24 26.37 -23.66
CA PRO A 491 -14.02 27.69 -24.22
C PRO A 491 -13.38 28.65 -23.20
N TRP A 492 -12.47 29.49 -23.70
CA TRP A 492 -11.76 30.50 -22.93
C TRP A 492 -12.74 31.58 -22.46
N SER A 493 -13.15 31.56 -21.18
CA SER A 493 -13.62 32.79 -20.51
C SER A 493 -13.50 32.82 -18.98
N ASP A 494 -13.34 31.70 -18.27
CA ASP A 494 -13.28 31.75 -16.79
C ASP A 494 -12.03 31.07 -16.19
N VAL A 495 -10.83 31.53 -16.58
CA VAL A 495 -9.63 31.23 -15.79
C VAL A 495 -9.54 32.24 -14.66
N ASP A 496 -10.01 31.85 -13.47
CA ASP A 496 -9.68 32.54 -12.23
C ASP A 496 -8.16 32.47 -12.02
N ARG A 497 -7.49 33.61 -12.18
CA ARG A 497 -6.02 33.79 -12.06
C ARG A 497 -5.54 33.71 -10.59
N ARG A 498 -6.03 32.74 -9.80
CA ARG A 498 -5.79 32.69 -8.35
C ARG A 498 -5.24 31.37 -7.80
N PHE A 499 -4.74 30.46 -8.64
CA PHE A 499 -3.89 29.38 -8.17
C PHE A 499 -2.42 29.78 -8.20
N GLY A 500 -2.06 30.67 -7.28
CA GLY A 500 -0.68 30.73 -6.78
C GLY A 500 -0.43 29.50 -5.91
N LEU A 501 0.55 28.70 -6.30
CA LEU A 501 1.05 27.55 -5.54
C LEU A 501 1.43 27.95 -4.09
N PRO A 502 0.87 27.31 -3.05
CA PRO A 502 1.62 27.12 -1.82
C PRO A 502 2.45 25.83 -1.97
N PHE A 503 3.75 26.00 -1.78
CA PHE A 503 4.72 24.93 -1.52
C PHE A 503 4.17 23.89 -0.52
N LEU A 504 4.29 22.61 -0.84
CA LEU A 504 4.30 21.53 0.15
C LEU A 504 5.58 20.71 -0.04
N ILE A 505 6.55 21.03 0.82
CA ILE A 505 7.71 20.22 1.15
C ILE A 505 7.18 18.94 1.78
N SER A 506 7.34 17.78 1.13
CA SER A 506 7.07 16.52 1.82
C SER A 506 8.25 16.21 2.76
N LYS A 507 7.91 16.19 4.04
CA LYS A 507 8.74 15.75 5.14
C LYS A 507 8.86 14.23 5.01
N VAL A 508 10.09 13.76 4.78
CA VAL A 508 10.43 12.34 4.90
C VAL A 508 10.44 12.00 6.39
N GLU A 509 9.34 11.45 6.89
CA GLU A 509 9.36 10.72 8.15
C GLU A 509 9.73 9.26 7.85
N ARG A 510 10.81 8.83 8.50
CA ARG A 510 11.34 7.47 8.47
C ARG A 510 10.33 6.54 9.14
N LEU A 511 10.03 5.43 8.50
CA LEU A 511 9.70 4.17 9.18
C LEU A 511 11.00 3.39 9.38
#